data_AF-A0A6L8VML2-F1
#
_entry.id   AF-A0A6L8VML2-F1
#
_cell.length_a   1.000
_cell.length_b   1.000
_cell.length_c   1.000
_cell.angle_alpha   90.00
_cell.angle_beta   90.00
_cell.angle_gamma   90.00
#
_symmetry.space_group_name_H-M   'P 1'
#
loop_
_entity.id
_entity.type
_entity.pdbx_description
1 polymer ?
#
loop_
_entity_poly.entity_id
_entity_poly.type
_entity_poly.pdbx_seq_one_letter_code
_entity_poly.pdbx_strand_id
1 'polypeptide(L)'
;MAKKVVGQLKLQVKAGQANPSPPIGPALGQRGVNIMAFCKEFNARTQEMEQGTPVPTVITYYADKSFTFEMKTAPASFLLKKAAGLKPVGKRNRPKGSVKPGHSVVGTVTVAQVRQIAEAKMKDLSANDVEAAMQIILGSARSIGIEVKG
;
A
#
# COMPACT_ATOMS: atom_id res chain seq x y z
N MET A 1 5.33 -19.48 23.31
CA MET A 1 5.38 -18.43 24.35
C MET A 1 5.39 -17.08 23.65
N ALA A 2 4.39 -16.22 23.90
CA ALA A 2 4.24 -14.97 23.18
C ALA A 2 5.31 -13.96 23.63
N LYS A 3 6.21 -13.58 22.73
CA LYS A 3 7.22 -12.54 22.99
C LYS A 3 6.52 -11.24 23.38
N LYS A 4 7.02 -10.55 24.42
CA LYS A 4 6.46 -9.27 24.89
C LYS A 4 6.58 -8.22 23.79
N VAL A 5 5.44 -7.83 23.21
CA VAL A 5 5.35 -6.78 22.19
C VAL A 5 5.58 -5.44 22.88
N VAL A 6 6.57 -4.68 22.41
CA VAL A 6 6.84 -3.32 22.91
C VAL A 6 5.95 -2.32 22.18
N GLY A 7 5.67 -2.58 20.90
CA GLY A 7 4.73 -1.79 20.12
C GLY A 7 4.64 -2.23 18.66
N GLN A 8 3.79 -1.52 17.93
CA GLN A 8 3.62 -1.67 16.49
C GLN A 8 3.90 -0.33 15.78
N LEU A 9 4.56 -0.39 14.64
CA LEU A 9 4.86 0.74 13.78
C LEU A 9 4.24 0.50 12.40
N LYS A 10 3.46 1.46 11.91
CA LYS A 10 2.89 1.42 10.56
C LYS A 10 3.69 2.32 9.64
N LEU A 11 4.35 1.74 8.64
CA LEU A 11 5.13 2.48 7.64
C LEU A 11 4.60 2.18 6.24
N GLN A 12 4.83 3.12 5.33
CA GLN A 12 4.56 2.92 3.91
C GLN A 12 5.89 2.91 3.15
N VAL A 13 6.23 1.77 2.57
CA VAL A 13 7.53 1.53 1.93
C VAL A 13 7.30 1.23 0.45
N LYS A 14 8.15 1.74 -0.44
CA LYS A 14 8.07 1.42 -1.86
C LYS A 14 8.64 0.03 -2.12
N ALA A 15 7.88 -0.84 -2.77
CA ALA A 15 8.31 -2.18 -3.18
C ALA A 15 9.63 -2.11 -3.98
N GLY A 16 10.58 -2.99 -3.66
CA GLY A 16 11.90 -3.06 -4.30
C GLY A 16 12.82 -1.84 -4.09
N GLN A 17 12.40 -0.83 -3.33
CA GLN A 17 13.17 0.39 -3.06
C GLN A 17 13.17 0.73 -1.56
N ALA A 18 13.21 -0.28 -0.68
CA ALA A 18 13.43 -0.04 0.74
C ALA A 18 14.86 0.42 0.98
N ASN A 19 15.03 1.73 1.15
CA ASN A 19 16.29 2.36 1.50
C ASN A 19 16.21 2.95 2.91
N PRO A 20 17.32 3.03 3.66
CA PRO A 20 17.40 3.63 5.00
C PRO A 20 17.23 5.16 5.00
N SER A 21 16.50 5.70 4.04
CA SER A 21 16.25 7.12 3.82
C SER A 21 15.47 7.74 5.02
N PRO A 22 15.49 9.08 5.20
CA PRO A 22 14.90 9.77 6.35
C PRO A 22 13.46 9.41 6.78
N PRO A 23 12.55 8.91 5.92
CA PRO A 23 11.25 8.43 6.41
C PRO A 23 11.30 7.08 7.16
N ILE A 24 12.25 6.20 6.84
CA ILE A 24 12.32 4.83 7.39
C ILE A 24 13.40 4.73 8.45
N GLY A 25 14.57 5.32 8.19
CA GLY A 25 15.74 5.20 9.06
C GLY A 25 15.50 5.72 10.49
N PRO A 26 15.07 6.99 10.68
CA PRO A 26 14.74 7.54 11.99
C PRO A 26 13.60 6.80 12.70
N ALA A 27 12.54 6.40 11.96
CA ALA A 27 11.37 5.76 12.55
C ALA A 27 11.67 4.37 13.13
N LEU A 28 12.54 3.60 12.46
CA LEU A 28 12.98 2.27 12.92
C LEU A 28 14.17 2.34 13.88
N GLY A 29 15.10 3.25 13.64
CA GLY A 29 16.30 3.44 14.47
C GLY A 29 15.95 3.89 15.89
N GLN A 30 14.99 4.80 16.06
CA GLN A 30 14.50 5.22 17.39
C GLN A 30 13.89 4.07 18.20
N ARG A 31 13.47 2.98 17.55
CA ARG A 31 12.84 1.82 18.18
C ARG A 31 13.80 0.63 18.34
N GLY A 32 15.08 0.80 17.97
CA GLY A 32 16.10 -0.24 18.09
C GLY A 32 15.93 -1.40 17.10
N VAL A 33 15.20 -1.19 16.00
CA VAL A 33 15.00 -2.20 14.95
C VAL A 33 16.16 -2.14 13.94
N ASN A 34 16.65 -3.29 13.50
CA ASN A 34 17.73 -3.36 12.52
C ASN A 34 17.23 -2.95 11.11
N ILE A 35 17.51 -1.71 10.74
CA ILE A 35 17.04 -1.07 9.49
C ILE A 35 17.53 -1.84 8.26
N MET A 36 18.79 -2.30 8.26
CA MET A 36 19.37 -2.99 7.11
C MET A 36 18.78 -4.38 6.92
N ALA A 37 18.52 -5.11 8.01
CA ALA A 37 17.85 -6.40 7.95
C ALA A 37 16.43 -6.26 7.41
N PHE A 38 15.67 -5.28 7.92
CA PHE A 38 14.33 -4.97 7.43
C PHE A 38 14.33 -4.62 5.93
N CYS A 39 15.22 -3.74 5.47
CA CYS A 39 15.28 -3.37 4.06
C CYS A 39 15.59 -4.58 3.15
N LYS A 40 16.49 -5.48 3.57
CA LYS A 40 16.81 -6.70 2.81
C LYS A 40 15.62 -7.66 2.74
N GLU A 41 15.02 -7.99 3.89
CA GLU A 41 13.88 -8.91 3.94
C GLU A 41 12.66 -8.34 3.21
N PHE A 42 12.41 -7.03 3.34
CA PHE A 42 11.34 -6.35 2.64
C PHE A 42 11.57 -6.35 1.12
N ASN A 43 12.78 -6.04 0.65
CA ASN A 43 13.08 -6.06 -0.78
C ASN A 43 12.99 -7.49 -1.35
N ALA A 44 13.42 -8.51 -0.60
CA ALA A 44 13.29 -9.91 -1.01
C ALA A 44 11.81 -10.33 -1.15
N ARG A 45 10.95 -9.99 -0.17
CA ARG A 45 9.53 -10.34 -0.25
C ARG A 45 8.73 -9.47 -1.22
N THR A 46 9.19 -8.26 -1.51
CA THR A 46 8.56 -7.35 -2.50
C THR A 46 9.15 -7.47 -3.90
N GLN A 47 10.08 -8.41 -4.11
CA GLN A 47 10.72 -8.62 -5.41
C GLN A 47 9.74 -9.11 -6.49
N GLU A 48 8.71 -9.84 -6.07
CA GLU A 48 7.60 -10.30 -6.93
C GLU A 48 6.56 -9.19 -7.19
N MET A 49 6.57 -8.12 -6.40
CA MET A 49 5.64 -7.00 -6.56
C MET A 49 6.22 -5.93 -7.49
N GLU A 50 5.35 -5.19 -8.17
CA GLU A 50 5.78 -4.10 -9.05
C GLU A 50 6.59 -3.05 -8.29
N GLN A 51 7.85 -2.87 -8.72
CA GLN A 51 8.79 -1.93 -8.12
C GLN A 51 8.21 -0.51 -8.07
N GLY A 52 8.37 0.15 -6.92
CA GLY A 52 7.85 1.50 -6.69
C GLY A 52 6.41 1.56 -6.17
N THR A 53 5.69 0.44 -6.13
CA THR A 53 4.36 0.36 -5.53
C THR A 53 4.46 0.60 -4.01
N PRO A 54 3.70 1.54 -3.43
CA PRO A 54 3.75 1.78 -2.01
C PRO A 54 3.00 0.66 -1.26
N VAL A 55 3.74 -0.15 -0.52
CA VAL A 55 3.26 -1.27 0.29
C VAL A 55 3.18 -0.80 1.75
N PRO A 56 1.98 -0.80 2.36
CA PRO A 56 1.84 -0.54 3.78
C PRO A 56 2.34 -1.75 4.57
N THR A 57 3.27 -1.51 5.48
CA THR A 57 3.93 -2.53 6.30
C THR A 57 3.69 -2.24 7.77
N VAL A 58 3.20 -3.24 8.49
CA VAL A 58 3.05 -3.19 9.94
C VAL A 58 4.23 -3.94 10.54
N ILE A 59 5.05 -3.23 11.31
CA ILE A 59 6.25 -3.76 11.95
C ILE A 59 5.97 -3.84 13.44
N THR A 60 5.92 -5.06 13.95
CA THR A 60 5.79 -5.34 15.39
C THR A 60 7.19 -5.57 15.95
N TYR A 61 7.58 -4.82 16.97
CA TYR A 61 8.88 -4.96 17.60
C TYR A 61 8.74 -5.43 19.05
N TYR A 62 9.65 -6.30 19.47
CA TYR A 62 9.63 -7.00 20.74
C TYR A 62 10.78 -6.50 21.64
N ALA A 63 10.69 -6.80 22.94
CA ALA A 63 11.64 -6.31 23.95
C ALA A 63 13.06 -6.90 23.76
N ASP A 64 13.18 -8.03 23.07
CA ASP A 64 14.44 -8.69 22.71
C ASP A 64 15.12 -8.07 21.48
N LYS A 65 14.64 -6.91 20.99
CA LYS A 65 15.08 -6.26 19.75
C LYS A 65 14.79 -7.08 18.48
N SER A 66 14.01 -8.17 18.60
CA SER A 66 13.47 -8.85 17.43
C SER A 66 12.30 -8.05 16.85
N PHE A 67 12.07 -8.19 15.55
CA PHE A 67 10.95 -7.58 14.86
C PHE A 67 10.28 -8.61 13.97
N THR A 68 8.97 -8.50 13.83
CA THR A 68 8.17 -9.18 12.81
C THR A 68 7.51 -8.11 11.96
N PHE A 69 7.39 -8.36 10.66
CA PHE A 69 6.70 -7.44 9.78
C PHE A 69 5.70 -8.18 8.91
N GLU A 70 4.54 -7.57 8.80
CA GLU A 70 3.46 -8.00 7.91
C GLU A 70 3.32 -6.95 6.81
N MET A 71 3.50 -7.40 5.58
CA MET A 71 3.26 -6.57 4.40
C MET A 71 1.82 -6.78 3.98
N LYS A 72 1.08 -5.69 3.80
CA LYS A 72 -0.23 -5.72 3.18
C LYS A 72 -0.08 -5.40 1.70
N THR A 73 -1.02 -5.83 0.87
CA THR A 73 -1.07 -5.41 -0.52
C THR A 73 -1.16 -3.90 -0.68
N ALA A 74 -0.79 -3.46 -1.88
CA ALA A 74 -0.86 -2.08 -2.29
C ALA A 74 -2.23 -1.45 -2.00
N PRO A 75 -2.30 -0.17 -1.60
CA PRO A 75 -3.55 0.53 -1.43
C PRO A 75 -4.36 0.48 -2.72
N ALA A 76 -5.67 0.22 -2.59
CA ALA A 76 -6.59 0.27 -3.74
C ALA A 76 -6.48 1.62 -4.45
N SER A 77 -6.28 2.69 -3.68
CA SER A 77 -6.05 4.03 -4.19
C SER A 77 -4.87 4.15 -5.16
N PHE A 78 -3.78 3.42 -4.92
CA PHE A 78 -2.61 3.47 -5.80
C PHE A 78 -2.85 2.65 -7.07
N LEU A 79 -3.41 1.44 -6.93
CA LEU A 79 -3.75 0.57 -8.07
C LEU A 79 -4.77 1.22 -8.99
N LEU A 80 -5.80 1.85 -8.43
CA LEU A 80 -6.81 2.58 -9.20
C LEU A 80 -6.22 3.80 -9.92
N LYS A 81 -5.34 4.55 -9.26
CA LYS A 81 -4.64 5.68 -9.90
C LYS A 81 -3.75 5.22 -11.05
N LYS A 82 -3.10 4.07 -10.90
CA LYS A 82 -2.30 3.44 -11.96
C LYS A 82 -3.18 3.00 -13.13
N ALA A 83 -4.28 2.30 -12.85
CA ALA A 83 -5.23 1.83 -13.86
C ALA A 83 -5.91 3.00 -14.61
N ALA A 84 -6.19 4.10 -13.91
CA ALA A 84 -6.72 5.33 -14.49
C ALA A 84 -5.69 6.15 -15.29
N GLY A 85 -4.42 5.72 -15.35
CA GLY A 85 -3.36 6.43 -16.06
C GLY A 85 -3.02 7.81 -15.48
N LEU A 86 -3.35 8.06 -14.21
CA LEU A 86 -3.13 9.36 -13.58
C LEU A 86 -1.63 9.63 -13.45
N LYS A 87 -1.16 10.69 -14.12
CA LYS A 87 0.24 11.10 -14.04
C LYS A 87 0.59 11.53 -12.62
N PRO A 88 1.80 11.22 -12.11
CA PRO A 88 2.29 11.77 -10.86
C PRO A 88 2.35 13.30 -10.96
N VAL A 89 1.77 14.03 -10.00
CA VAL A 89 1.75 15.50 -10.02
C VAL A 89 2.31 16.06 -8.71
N GLY A 90 3.24 17.02 -8.81
CA GLY A 90 3.79 17.81 -7.70
C GLY A 90 5.14 17.33 -7.14
N LYS A 91 5.71 18.09 -6.19
CA LYS A 91 7.05 17.87 -5.58
C LYS A 91 7.25 16.47 -4.93
N ARG A 92 6.18 15.72 -4.67
CA ARG A 92 6.23 14.40 -4.01
C ARG A 92 6.08 13.21 -4.98
N ASN A 93 5.96 13.46 -6.29
CA ASN A 93 5.86 12.44 -7.35
C ASN A 93 4.80 11.35 -7.03
N ARG A 94 3.58 11.76 -6.68
CA ARG A 94 2.44 10.87 -6.42
C ARG A 94 1.27 11.22 -7.35
N PRO A 95 0.49 10.25 -7.84
CA PRO A 95 -0.70 10.58 -8.62
C PRO A 95 -1.72 11.28 -7.71
N LYS A 96 -2.11 12.49 -8.09
CA LYS A 96 -3.05 13.32 -7.34
C LYS A 96 -4.47 12.79 -7.60
N GLY A 97 -5.23 12.56 -6.53
CA GLY A 97 -6.66 12.27 -6.64
C GLY A 97 -7.45 13.54 -6.90
N SER A 98 -8.77 13.40 -7.05
CA SER A 98 -9.67 14.55 -7.13
C SER A 98 -9.57 15.43 -5.89
N VAL A 99 -9.53 16.75 -6.10
CA VAL A 99 -9.58 17.75 -5.02
C VAL A 99 -11.00 17.85 -4.45
N LYS A 100 -12.02 17.46 -5.23
CA LYS A 100 -13.43 17.37 -4.82
C LYS A 100 -14.04 16.06 -5.33
N PRO A 101 -13.83 14.94 -4.61
CA PRO A 101 -14.43 13.66 -4.95
C PRO A 101 -15.95 13.79 -5.10
N GLY A 102 -16.51 13.27 -6.19
CA GLY A 102 -17.95 13.37 -6.49
C GLY A 102 -18.36 14.58 -7.35
N HIS A 103 -17.52 15.62 -7.47
CA HIS A 103 -17.78 16.76 -8.35
C HIS A 103 -16.81 16.84 -9.53
N SER A 104 -15.53 16.49 -9.33
CA SER A 104 -14.55 16.42 -10.41
C SER A 104 -14.00 15.00 -10.55
N VAL A 105 -14.22 14.42 -11.72
CA VAL A 105 -13.66 13.13 -12.11
C VAL A 105 -12.25 13.38 -12.63
N VAL A 106 -11.26 12.72 -12.02
CA VAL A 106 -9.84 12.85 -12.43
C VAL A 106 -9.41 11.76 -13.39
N GLY A 107 -10.12 10.64 -13.45
CA GLY A 107 -9.83 9.55 -14.38
C GLY A 107 -10.93 8.51 -14.39
N THR A 108 -10.87 7.60 -15.36
CA THR A 108 -11.84 6.52 -15.52
C THR A 108 -11.14 5.17 -15.50
N VAL A 109 -11.77 4.16 -14.90
CA VAL A 109 -11.33 2.76 -14.96
C VAL A 109 -12.46 1.88 -15.45
N THR A 110 -12.13 0.76 -16.09
CA THR A 110 -13.15 -0.20 -16.56
C THR A 110 -13.48 -1.23 -15.49
N VAL A 111 -14.66 -1.85 -15.59
CA VAL A 111 -15.08 -2.94 -14.68
C VAL A 111 -14.09 -4.10 -14.71
N ALA A 112 -13.50 -4.41 -15.88
CA ALA A 112 -12.46 -5.43 -16.00
C ALA A 112 -11.20 -5.11 -15.17
N GLN A 113 -10.76 -3.85 -15.17
CA GLN A 113 -9.62 -3.42 -14.35
C GLN A 113 -9.96 -3.47 -12.85
N VAL A 114 -11.18 -3.09 -12.47
CA VAL A 114 -11.65 -3.20 -11.07
C VAL A 114 -11.62 -4.65 -10.61
N ARG A 115 -12.04 -5.60 -11.44
CA ARG A 115 -12.00 -7.03 -11.14
C ARG A 115 -10.57 -7.55 -10.96
N GLN A 116 -9.65 -7.20 -11.86
CA GLN A 116 -8.24 -7.58 -11.72
C GLN A 116 -7.62 -7.02 -10.44
N ILE A 117 -7.93 -5.77 -10.08
CA ILE A 117 -7.48 -5.16 -8.83
C ILE A 117 -8.09 -5.85 -7.61
N ALA A 118 -9.37 -6.21 -7.68
CA ALA A 118 -10.06 -6.93 -6.61
C ALA A 118 -9.46 -8.32 -6.38
N GLU A 119 -9.18 -9.08 -7.44
CA GLU A 119 -8.54 -10.40 -7.37
C GLU A 119 -7.12 -10.32 -6.81
N ALA A 120 -6.32 -9.36 -7.29
CA ALA A 120 -4.96 -9.14 -6.78
C ALA A 120 -4.95 -8.74 -5.29
N LYS A 121 -5.99 -8.04 -4.82
CA LYS A 121 -6.11 -7.57 -3.44
C LYS A 121 -6.95 -8.49 -2.55
N MET A 122 -7.50 -9.58 -3.09
CA MET A 122 -8.43 -10.46 -2.38
C MET A 122 -7.83 -11.01 -1.08
N LYS A 123 -6.51 -11.28 -1.07
CA LYS A 123 -5.78 -11.77 0.10
C LYS A 123 -5.77 -10.82 1.30
N ASP A 124 -5.97 -9.52 1.09
CA ASP A 124 -5.99 -8.49 2.15
C ASP A 124 -7.35 -7.82 2.32
N LEU A 125 -8.31 -8.12 1.45
CA LEU A 125 -9.67 -7.63 1.57
C LEU A 125 -10.42 -8.51 2.55
N SER A 126 -11.25 -7.89 3.40
CA SER A 126 -12.22 -8.60 4.23
C SER A 126 -13.44 -9.05 3.44
N ALA A 127 -13.30 -9.25 2.12
CA ALA A 127 -14.39 -9.64 1.25
C ALA A 127 -14.47 -11.17 1.21
N ASN A 128 -15.68 -11.70 1.30
CA ASN A 128 -15.91 -13.14 1.20
C ASN A 128 -15.91 -13.60 -0.27
N ASP A 129 -16.38 -12.73 -1.17
CA ASP A 129 -16.53 -13.00 -2.59
C ASP A 129 -15.86 -11.94 -3.47
N VAL A 130 -15.54 -12.29 -4.71
CA VAL A 130 -14.92 -11.38 -5.69
C VAL A 130 -15.82 -10.17 -5.98
N GLU A 131 -17.14 -10.36 -5.96
CA GLU A 131 -18.10 -9.26 -6.14
C GLU A 131 -18.06 -8.26 -4.97
N ALA A 132 -17.98 -8.75 -3.74
CA ALA A 132 -17.82 -7.91 -2.56
C ALA A 132 -16.47 -7.16 -2.60
N ALA A 133 -15.41 -7.83 -3.06
CA ALA A 133 -14.12 -7.19 -3.30
C ALA A 133 -14.22 -6.07 -4.34
N MET A 134 -14.92 -6.30 -5.45
CA MET A 134 -15.18 -5.27 -6.46
C MET A 134 -15.95 -4.07 -5.89
N GLN A 135 -16.94 -4.29 -5.03
CA GLN A 135 -17.67 -3.20 -4.35
C GLN A 135 -16.77 -2.35 -3.46
N ILE A 136 -15.84 -2.97 -2.72
CA ILE A 136 -14.86 -2.24 -1.90
C ILE A 136 -13.93 -1.39 -2.77
N ILE A 137 -13.50 -1.93 -3.91
CA ILE A 137 -12.66 -1.20 -4.86
C ILE A 137 -13.45 -0.07 -5.54
N LEU A 138 -14.73 -0.27 -5.86
CA LEU A 138 -15.65 0.76 -6.38
C LEU A 138 -15.81 1.93 -5.40
N GLY A 139 -16.07 1.64 -4.12
CA GLY A 139 -16.13 2.66 -3.08
C GLY A 139 -14.82 3.45 -2.97
N SER A 140 -13.69 2.75 -3.08
CA SER A 140 -12.36 3.37 -3.12
C SER A 140 -12.18 4.28 -4.34
N ALA A 141 -12.62 3.87 -5.53
CA ALA A 141 -12.56 4.68 -6.74
C ALA A 141 -13.35 5.98 -6.60
N ARG A 142 -14.60 5.88 -6.09
CA ARG A 142 -15.46 7.04 -5.83
C ARG A 142 -14.83 8.02 -4.85
N SER A 143 -14.21 7.53 -3.78
CA SER A 143 -13.57 8.37 -2.75
C SER A 143 -12.38 9.19 -3.28
N ILE A 144 -11.79 8.79 -4.41
CA ILE A 144 -10.64 9.45 -5.05
C ILE A 144 -11.08 10.27 -6.27
N GLY A 145 -12.36 10.22 -6.63
CA GLY A 145 -12.92 10.84 -7.84
C GLY A 145 -12.49 10.14 -9.12
N ILE A 146 -12.32 8.81 -9.08
CA ILE A 146 -12.18 7.98 -10.27
C ILE A 146 -13.56 7.39 -10.58
N GLU A 147 -14.02 7.60 -11.82
CA GLU A 147 -15.29 7.04 -12.29
C GLU A 147 -15.07 5.64 -12.87
N VAL A 148 -15.96 4.71 -12.57
CA VAL A 148 -15.91 3.37 -13.15
C VAL A 148 -16.88 3.34 -14.32
N LYS A 149 -16.35 3.13 -15.53
CA LYS A 149 -17.16 2.94 -16.74
C LYS A 149 -17.35 1.45 -16.98
N GLY A 150 -18.60 1.03 -16.99
CA GLY A 150 -19.06 -0.30 -17.39
C GLY A 150 -19.60 -0.28 -18.79
#